data_AF-A0A4Y5YHJ4-F1
#
_entry.id   AF-A0A4Y5YHJ4-F1
#
_cell.length_a   1.000
_cell.length_b   1.000
_cell.length_c   1.000
_cell.angle_alpha   90.00
_cell.angle_beta   90.00
_cell.angle_gamma   90.00
#
_symmetry.space_group_name_H-M   'P 1'
#
loop_
_entity.id
_entity.type
_entity.pdbx_description
1 polymer ?
#
loop_
_entity_poly.entity_id
_entity_poly.type
_entity_poly.pdbx_seq_one_letter_code
_entity_poly.pdbx_strand_id
1 'polypeptide(L)'
;MSKYLFNILSLLVLLLAGCGSDVGSDTNTYSASGDYVAGEFKSAYDTDLYYTDDQLLSSGGSCLNENNYNYFESANTLVYGSPSLPDSDFKYAATMVENNFAKALNLMGLSKAEFDTYRPKYSPVVVNNMVGFLDGYEDTSGVDQDIASIDSNFVAPVGWDTMDHYTRQSIIHGYWNVISNEKQSEFVAMFKNIYNFDLDDRKIVPDKIVVCLDENRSEDLYGIGSILGMIIPPKSMVNRSDAAQVVLHELIHTIQKNIGTPVDAGSVIDTWFAEGQATFLAGQNMATSTSGYYPLDVVHFLDSDGAFQRDLGLAYKHFAKAYSYIDKNSGKDAVLNLLMDVRYYNGTGTTDVGYGVSSDRFSDAFDANMLKEDGSQLALEYFRNNYQYIMQ
;
A
#
# COMPACT_ATOMS: atom_id res chain seq x y z
N MET A 1 -2.13 12.86 34.40
CA MET A 1 -0.94 13.48 33.78
C MET A 1 -0.90 13.01 32.34
N SER A 2 -1.26 13.91 31.42
CA SER A 2 -1.33 13.65 29.98
C SER A 2 0.09 13.46 29.44
N LYS A 3 0.38 12.29 28.87
CA LYS A 3 1.58 12.06 28.06
C LYS A 3 1.11 11.96 26.61
N TYR A 4 1.50 12.98 25.85
CA TYR A 4 1.29 13.11 24.43
C TYR A 4 1.82 11.89 23.67
N LEU A 5 0.94 11.22 22.92
CA LEU A 5 1.31 10.32 21.83
C LEU A 5 2.06 11.14 20.76
N PHE A 6 3.34 10.89 20.59
CA PHE A 6 4.04 11.19 19.34
C PHE A 6 3.72 10.05 18.37
N ASN A 7 2.62 10.17 17.63
CA ASN A 7 2.44 9.41 16.40
C ASN A 7 3.41 10.00 15.37
N ILE A 8 4.48 9.28 15.07
CA ILE A 8 5.42 9.64 14.01
C ILE A 8 4.69 9.36 12.69
N LEU A 9 4.32 10.46 12.03
CA LEU A 9 3.69 10.49 10.72
C LEU A 9 4.71 9.99 9.67
N SER A 10 4.58 8.72 9.26
CA SER A 10 5.39 8.14 8.18
C SER A 10 4.91 8.70 6.83
N LEU A 11 5.49 9.85 6.48
CA LEU A 11 5.24 10.56 5.24
C LEU A 11 5.91 9.82 4.08
N LEU A 12 5.15 9.06 3.30
CA LEU A 12 5.62 8.45 2.06
C LEU A 12 5.68 9.54 0.98
N VAL A 13 6.82 10.25 0.86
CA VAL A 13 7.10 11.15 -0.27
C VAL A 13 8.15 10.47 -1.14
N LEU A 14 7.67 9.61 -2.05
CA LEU A 14 8.51 8.91 -3.03
C LEU A 14 8.93 9.90 -4.11
N LEU A 15 10.17 10.39 -4.02
CA LEU A 15 10.84 11.15 -5.07
C LEU A 15 11.26 10.18 -6.19
N LEU A 16 10.44 10.07 -7.24
CA LEU A 16 10.73 9.39 -8.51
C LEU A 16 11.72 10.20 -9.40
N ALA A 17 12.64 10.95 -8.79
CA ALA A 17 13.72 11.66 -9.47
C ALA A 17 14.78 10.65 -9.94
N GLY A 18 14.52 9.99 -11.07
CA GLY A 18 15.42 8.96 -11.59
C GLY A 18 14.92 8.15 -12.77
N CYS A 19 13.64 8.26 -13.14
CA CYS A 19 13.08 7.65 -14.34
C CYS A 19 13.52 8.41 -15.62
N GLY A 20 14.82 8.54 -15.83
CA GLY A 20 15.40 8.93 -17.11
C GLY A 20 15.75 7.66 -17.89
N SER A 21 14.88 7.24 -18.79
CA SER A 21 15.12 6.13 -19.69
C SER A 21 15.76 6.62 -21.00
N ASP A 22 16.98 6.16 -21.29
CA ASP A 22 17.44 5.98 -22.67
C ASP A 22 16.68 4.77 -23.25
N VAL A 23 15.56 5.05 -23.91
CA VAL A 23 14.71 4.03 -24.53
C VAL A 23 15.18 3.81 -25.96
N GLY A 24 15.66 2.60 -26.24
CA GLY A 24 15.63 2.03 -27.59
C GLY A 24 14.20 2.05 -28.09
N SER A 25 13.98 2.68 -29.23
CA SER A 25 12.69 3.06 -29.79
C SER A 25 11.69 1.90 -29.93
N ASP A 26 10.77 1.76 -28.98
CA ASP A 26 9.44 1.22 -29.22
C ASP A 26 8.43 2.34 -29.03
N THR A 27 8.09 2.99 -30.14
CA THR A 27 7.11 4.08 -30.21
C THR A 27 5.69 3.53 -30.05
N ASN A 28 5.19 3.45 -28.82
CA ASN A 28 3.75 3.49 -28.57
C ASN A 28 3.31 4.96 -28.46
N THR A 29 3.26 5.61 -29.62
CA THR A 29 2.60 6.91 -29.79
C THR A 29 1.11 6.77 -29.52
N TYR A 30 0.66 7.14 -28.33
CA TYR A 30 -0.76 7.40 -28.08
C TYR A 30 -1.14 8.71 -28.77
N SER A 31 -1.83 8.60 -29.90
CA SER A 31 -2.42 9.75 -30.60
C SER A 31 -3.38 10.49 -29.68
N ALA A 32 -3.30 11.82 -29.70
CA ALA A 32 -4.19 12.75 -28.99
C ALA A 32 -5.65 12.73 -29.47
N SER A 33 -6.05 11.72 -30.25
CA SER A 33 -7.41 11.42 -30.68
C SER A 33 -7.82 9.97 -30.37
N GLY A 34 -7.16 9.32 -29.43
CA GLY A 34 -7.35 7.90 -29.10
C GLY A 34 -8.56 7.66 -28.20
N ASP A 35 -9.32 6.61 -28.50
CA ASP A 35 -10.52 6.19 -27.77
C ASP A 35 -10.22 6.02 -26.28
N TYR A 36 -10.72 6.96 -25.45
CA TYR A 36 -10.73 6.78 -24.00
C TYR A 36 -11.64 5.62 -23.61
N VAL A 37 -11.35 4.99 -22.48
CA VAL A 37 -12.23 3.97 -21.91
C VAL A 37 -13.64 4.52 -21.70
N ALA A 38 -14.65 3.67 -21.91
CA ALA A 38 -16.03 4.02 -21.64
C ALA A 38 -16.24 4.34 -20.15
N GLY A 39 -17.04 5.37 -19.88
CA GLY A 39 -17.36 5.83 -18.54
C GLY A 39 -18.19 7.11 -18.58
N GLU A 40 -18.58 7.58 -17.40
CA GLU A 40 -19.45 8.73 -17.23
C GLU A 40 -19.02 9.60 -16.05
N PHE A 41 -19.27 10.91 -16.15
CA PHE A 41 -19.09 11.82 -15.03
C PHE A 41 -20.30 11.74 -14.10
N LYS A 42 -20.04 11.61 -12.80
CA LYS A 42 -21.05 11.52 -11.75
C LYS A 42 -20.75 12.47 -10.62
N SER A 43 -21.79 12.68 -9.81
CA SER A 43 -21.67 13.37 -8.54
C SER A 43 -21.78 12.41 -7.36
N ALA A 44 -20.92 12.60 -6.36
CA ALA A 44 -21.00 11.93 -5.07
C ALA A 44 -22.30 12.26 -4.33
N TYR A 45 -22.90 13.44 -4.57
CA TYR A 45 -24.20 13.79 -3.99
C TYR A 45 -25.34 12.85 -4.46
N ASP A 46 -25.21 12.30 -5.67
CA ASP A 46 -26.22 11.39 -6.24
C ASP A 46 -25.93 9.91 -5.95
N THR A 47 -24.66 9.59 -5.68
CA THR A 47 -24.17 8.21 -5.60
C THR A 47 -23.66 7.81 -4.22
N ASP A 48 -23.49 8.78 -3.32
CA ASP A 48 -22.83 8.66 -2.02
C ASP A 48 -21.37 8.16 -2.09
N LEU A 49 -20.75 8.24 -3.27
CA LEU A 49 -19.35 7.86 -3.51
C LEU A 49 -18.45 9.09 -3.47
N TYR A 50 -18.19 9.59 -2.26
CA TYR A 50 -17.18 10.61 -2.03
C TYR A 50 -15.77 10.02 -2.07
N TYR A 51 -14.76 10.85 -2.39
CA TYR A 51 -13.37 10.44 -2.23
C TYR A 51 -13.12 10.00 -0.78
N THR A 52 -12.69 8.75 -0.60
CA THR A 52 -12.48 8.14 0.71
C THR A 52 -11.34 8.83 1.46
N ASP A 53 -11.60 9.15 2.72
CA ASP A 53 -10.63 9.74 3.62
C ASP A 53 -9.66 8.68 4.16
N ASP A 54 -8.40 8.80 3.72
CA ASP A 54 -7.28 7.98 4.16
C ASP A 54 -6.18 8.86 4.77
N GLN A 55 -6.53 9.64 5.81
CA GLN A 55 -5.66 10.64 6.46
C GLN A 55 -4.28 10.11 6.84
N LEU A 56 -4.14 8.81 7.07
CA LEU A 56 -2.86 8.20 7.44
C LEU A 56 -1.86 8.12 6.26
N LEU A 57 -2.34 8.21 5.02
CA LEU A 57 -1.47 8.27 3.84
C LEU A 57 -1.16 9.71 3.37
N SER A 58 -1.70 10.74 4.03
CA SER A 58 -1.43 12.19 3.82
C SER A 58 -1.46 12.70 2.36
N SER A 59 -1.95 11.89 1.43
CA SER A 59 -1.73 12.08 0.01
C SER A 59 -3.09 12.17 -0.70
N GLY A 60 -3.22 13.13 -1.62
CA GLY A 60 -4.50 13.48 -2.26
C GLY A 60 -5.32 14.54 -1.50
N GLY A 61 -4.66 15.40 -0.72
CA GLY A 61 -5.34 16.45 0.06
C GLY A 61 -6.24 17.37 -0.76
N SER A 62 -5.96 17.57 -2.05
CA SER A 62 -6.83 18.29 -2.99
C SER A 62 -8.15 17.54 -3.25
N CYS A 63 -8.08 16.23 -3.51
CA CYS A 63 -9.28 15.39 -3.68
C CYS A 63 -10.06 15.24 -2.38
N LEU A 64 -9.40 15.13 -1.23
CA LEU A 64 -10.09 14.97 0.05
C LEU A 64 -10.91 16.21 0.45
N ASN A 65 -10.30 17.40 0.34
CA ASN A 65 -10.86 18.62 0.91
C ASN A 65 -11.76 19.40 -0.05
N GLU A 66 -11.40 19.46 -1.34
CA GLU A 66 -12.00 20.40 -2.29
C GLU A 66 -12.69 19.69 -3.46
N ASN A 67 -12.21 18.50 -3.84
CA ASN A 67 -12.58 17.86 -5.10
C ASN A 67 -13.12 16.43 -4.91
N ASN A 68 -13.78 16.16 -3.77
CA ASN A 68 -14.25 14.81 -3.40
C ASN A 68 -15.62 14.43 -3.99
N TYR A 69 -16.29 15.32 -4.73
CA TYR A 69 -17.70 15.17 -5.04
C TYR A 69 -18.04 15.02 -6.53
N ASN A 70 -17.12 15.27 -7.44
CA ASN A 70 -17.31 15.03 -8.88
C ASN A 70 -16.22 14.07 -9.35
N TYR A 71 -16.62 13.03 -10.07
CA TYR A 71 -15.68 12.02 -10.54
C TYR A 71 -16.08 11.44 -11.89
N PHE A 72 -15.10 10.93 -12.61
CA PHE A 72 -15.31 10.08 -13.77
C PHE A 72 -15.27 8.61 -13.34
N GLU A 73 -16.27 7.83 -13.73
CA GLU A 73 -16.38 6.42 -13.41
C GLU A 73 -16.29 5.56 -14.68
N SER A 74 -15.36 4.62 -14.67
CA SER A 74 -15.25 3.53 -15.65
C SER A 74 -15.58 2.18 -14.99
N ALA A 75 -15.29 1.06 -15.67
CA ALA A 75 -15.62 -0.28 -15.18
C ALA A 75 -14.96 -0.60 -13.82
N ASN A 76 -13.69 -0.25 -13.65
CA ASN A 76 -12.86 -0.57 -12.49
C ASN A 76 -12.28 0.67 -11.78
N THR A 77 -12.57 1.89 -12.26
CA THR A 77 -11.88 3.11 -11.79
C THR A 77 -12.85 4.23 -11.42
N LEU A 78 -12.53 4.96 -10.35
CA LEU A 78 -13.13 6.25 -9.96
C LEU A 78 -12.03 7.32 -10.01
N VAL A 79 -12.21 8.38 -10.79
CA VAL A 79 -11.21 9.44 -10.93
C VAL A 79 -11.75 10.75 -10.39
N TYR A 80 -11.14 11.27 -9.32
CA TYR A 80 -11.45 12.54 -8.68
C TYR A 80 -10.39 13.59 -9.02
N GLY A 81 -10.75 14.86 -9.00
CA GLY A 81 -9.87 15.96 -9.38
C GLY A 81 -10.61 17.28 -9.46
N SER A 82 -9.87 18.37 -9.59
CA SER A 82 -10.47 19.71 -9.69
C SER A 82 -11.45 19.82 -10.85
N PRO A 83 -12.66 20.38 -10.65
CA PRO A 83 -13.62 20.64 -11.72
C PRO A 83 -13.10 21.59 -12.81
N SER A 84 -12.01 22.32 -12.57
CA SER A 84 -11.38 23.16 -13.59
C SER A 84 -10.48 22.38 -14.56
N LEU A 85 -10.15 21.12 -14.25
CA LEU A 85 -9.37 20.27 -15.13
C LEU A 85 -10.21 19.84 -16.35
N PRO A 86 -9.58 19.67 -17.52
CA PRO A 86 -10.29 19.20 -18.70
C PRO A 86 -10.74 17.74 -18.52
N ASP A 87 -11.93 17.41 -19.03
CA ASP A 87 -12.49 16.04 -19.03
C ASP A 87 -11.49 14.96 -19.53
N SER A 88 -10.61 15.35 -20.45
CA SER A 88 -9.58 14.47 -21.00
C SER A 88 -8.60 13.95 -19.95
N ASP A 89 -8.33 14.70 -18.88
CA ASP A 89 -7.41 14.25 -17.82
C ASP A 89 -8.02 13.11 -17.01
N PHE A 90 -9.30 13.25 -16.65
CA PHE A 90 -10.05 12.19 -15.95
C PHE A 90 -10.15 10.92 -16.79
N LYS A 91 -10.52 11.07 -18.06
CA LYS A 91 -10.63 9.96 -19.01
C LYS A 91 -9.28 9.31 -19.29
N TYR A 92 -8.21 10.10 -19.39
CA TYR A 92 -6.86 9.59 -19.55
C TYR A 92 -6.45 8.75 -18.35
N ALA A 93 -6.61 9.26 -17.13
CA ALA A 93 -6.26 8.53 -15.91
C ALA A 93 -7.05 7.21 -15.79
N ALA A 94 -8.36 7.23 -16.04
CA ALA A 94 -9.16 6.00 -16.07
C ALA A 94 -8.65 5.02 -17.12
N THR A 95 -8.35 5.49 -18.33
CA THR A 95 -7.81 4.65 -19.42
C THR A 95 -6.48 4.02 -19.02
N MET A 96 -5.62 4.75 -18.32
CA MET A 96 -4.33 4.26 -17.84
C MET A 96 -4.49 3.14 -16.81
N VAL A 97 -5.41 3.30 -15.85
CA VAL A 97 -5.71 2.25 -14.87
C VAL A 97 -6.31 1.02 -15.54
N GLU A 98 -7.34 1.19 -16.37
CA GLU A 98 -8.05 0.08 -17.03
C GLU A 98 -7.11 -0.76 -17.89
N ASN A 99 -6.17 -0.12 -18.60
CA ASN A 99 -5.21 -0.82 -19.46
C ASN A 99 -4.11 -1.54 -18.67
N ASN A 100 -3.83 -1.15 -17.42
CA ASN A 100 -2.72 -1.69 -16.63
C ASN A 100 -3.17 -2.54 -15.45
N PHE A 101 -4.41 -2.45 -14.98
CA PHE A 101 -4.84 -3.13 -13.76
C PHE A 101 -4.81 -4.65 -13.87
N ALA A 102 -5.38 -5.21 -14.93
CA ALA A 102 -5.31 -6.66 -15.18
C ALA A 102 -3.85 -7.15 -15.36
N LYS A 103 -2.99 -6.31 -15.95
CA LYS A 103 -1.56 -6.60 -16.10
C LYS A 103 -0.84 -6.61 -14.74
N ALA A 104 -1.10 -5.62 -13.89
CA ALA A 104 -0.55 -5.54 -12.53
C ALA A 104 -0.92 -6.77 -11.70
N LEU A 105 -2.19 -7.16 -11.73
CA LEU A 105 -2.67 -8.37 -11.06
C LEU A 105 -1.97 -9.63 -11.58
N ASN A 106 -1.85 -9.79 -12.91
CA ASN A 106 -1.20 -10.95 -13.50
C ASN A 106 0.28 -11.07 -13.11
N LEU A 107 1.01 -9.95 -13.11
CA LEU A 107 2.41 -9.87 -12.69
C LEU A 107 2.58 -10.24 -11.21
N MET A 108 1.61 -9.86 -10.37
CA MET A 108 1.54 -10.21 -8.95
C MET A 108 0.98 -11.62 -8.69
N GLY A 109 0.64 -12.40 -9.72
CA GLY A 109 0.11 -13.75 -9.58
C GLY A 109 -1.35 -13.85 -9.16
N LEU A 110 -2.15 -12.80 -9.39
CA LEU A 110 -3.52 -12.69 -8.91
C LEU A 110 -4.54 -12.59 -10.05
N SER A 111 -5.73 -13.11 -9.79
CA SER A 111 -6.95 -12.74 -10.48
C SER A 111 -7.62 -11.52 -9.82
N LYS A 112 -8.53 -10.87 -10.55
CA LYS A 112 -9.34 -9.78 -9.96
C LYS A 112 -10.20 -10.28 -8.80
N ALA A 113 -10.78 -11.47 -8.92
CA ALA A 113 -11.62 -12.04 -7.87
C ALA A 113 -10.84 -12.26 -6.57
N GLU A 114 -9.61 -12.76 -6.64
CA GLU A 114 -8.74 -12.89 -5.46
C GLU A 114 -8.40 -11.52 -4.88
N PHE A 115 -8.00 -10.56 -5.72
CA PHE A 115 -7.71 -9.20 -5.26
C PHE A 115 -8.90 -8.56 -4.52
N ASP A 116 -10.11 -8.70 -5.08
CA ASP A 116 -11.34 -8.19 -4.48
C ASP A 116 -11.59 -8.79 -3.08
N THR A 117 -11.19 -10.05 -2.83
CA THR A 117 -11.27 -10.66 -1.48
C THR A 117 -10.23 -10.13 -0.50
N TYR A 118 -9.10 -9.63 -0.99
CA TYR A 118 -8.06 -9.06 -0.15
C TYR A 118 -8.31 -7.60 0.22
N ARG A 119 -9.08 -6.87 -0.59
CA ARG A 119 -9.40 -5.46 -0.31
C ARG A 119 -10.06 -5.32 1.07
N PRO A 120 -9.56 -4.44 1.94
CA PRO A 120 -10.24 -4.18 3.20
C PRO A 120 -11.53 -3.42 2.93
N LYS A 121 -12.52 -3.62 3.79
CA LYS A 121 -13.77 -2.87 3.76
C LYS A 121 -13.61 -1.41 4.21
N TYR A 122 -12.75 -1.21 5.21
CA TYR A 122 -12.58 0.07 5.89
C TYR A 122 -11.16 0.60 5.71
N SER A 123 -11.00 1.93 5.70
CA SER A 123 -9.68 2.56 5.62
C SER A 123 -8.85 2.27 6.87
N PRO A 124 -7.51 2.34 6.79
CA PRO A 124 -6.63 2.16 7.95
C PRO A 124 -6.98 3.07 9.14
N VAL A 125 -7.57 4.25 8.89
CA VAL A 125 -8.04 5.15 9.96
C VAL A 125 -9.14 4.50 10.80
N VAL A 126 -10.15 3.93 10.15
CA VAL A 126 -11.23 3.22 10.85
C VAL A 126 -10.65 2.03 11.60
N VAL A 127 -9.81 1.23 10.92
CA VAL A 127 -9.23 0.04 11.54
C VAL A 127 -8.42 0.40 12.79
N ASN A 128 -7.55 1.42 12.74
CA ASN A 128 -6.75 1.83 13.90
C ASN A 128 -7.61 2.32 15.08
N ASN A 129 -8.69 3.05 14.80
CA ASN A 129 -9.64 3.44 15.85
C ASN A 129 -10.37 2.20 16.42
N MET A 130 -10.73 1.26 15.56
CA MET A 130 -11.37 0.02 15.98
C MET A 130 -10.44 -0.87 16.80
N VAL A 131 -9.16 -0.95 16.45
CA VAL A 131 -8.17 -1.68 17.23
C VAL A 131 -8.03 -1.07 18.61
N GLY A 132 -7.93 0.26 18.71
CA GLY A 132 -7.90 0.95 20.00
C GLY A 132 -9.15 0.69 20.83
N PHE A 133 -10.32 0.72 20.21
CA PHE A 133 -11.59 0.37 20.86
C PHE A 133 -11.63 -1.08 21.35
N LEU A 134 -11.15 -2.03 20.54
CA LEU A 134 -11.12 -3.44 20.85
C LEU A 134 -10.05 -3.80 21.90
N ASP A 135 -8.98 -3.01 22.03
CA ASP A 135 -7.95 -3.19 23.07
C ASP A 135 -8.45 -2.77 24.46
N GLY A 136 -9.37 -1.81 24.50
CA GLY A 136 -10.04 -1.44 25.74
C GLY A 136 -10.85 -0.15 25.64
N TYR A 137 -12.02 -0.14 26.27
CA TYR A 137 -12.82 1.06 26.49
C TYR A 137 -13.65 0.95 27.77
N GLU A 138 -14.04 2.09 28.33
CA GLU A 138 -14.98 2.14 29.46
C GLU A 138 -16.41 2.26 28.91
N ASP A 139 -17.31 1.36 29.31
CA ASP A 139 -18.71 1.41 28.90
C ASP A 139 -19.51 2.50 29.64
N THR A 140 -20.79 2.66 29.28
CA THR A 140 -21.65 3.69 29.90
C THR A 140 -21.94 3.48 31.39
N SER A 141 -21.61 2.29 31.94
CA SER A 141 -21.72 1.96 33.36
C SER A 141 -20.40 2.14 34.11
N GLY A 142 -19.33 2.55 33.42
CA GLY A 142 -18.00 2.73 34.01
C GLY A 142 -17.20 1.43 34.13
N VAL A 143 -17.54 0.41 33.36
CA VAL A 143 -16.85 -0.88 33.37
C VAL A 143 -15.90 -0.96 32.18
N ASP A 144 -14.65 -1.35 32.45
CA ASP A 144 -13.66 -1.64 31.40
C ASP A 144 -14.11 -2.87 30.60
N GLN A 145 -14.19 -2.70 29.30
CA GLN A 145 -14.52 -3.70 28.30
C GLN A 145 -13.36 -3.83 27.32
N ASP A 146 -13.20 -5.00 26.73
CA ASP A 146 -12.25 -5.25 25.64
C ASP A 146 -12.85 -6.29 24.67
N ILE A 147 -12.09 -6.67 23.65
CA ILE A 147 -12.55 -7.65 22.68
C ILE A 147 -12.95 -9.00 23.30
N ALA A 148 -12.31 -9.42 24.39
CA ALA A 148 -12.60 -10.69 25.05
C ALA A 148 -13.94 -10.65 25.81
N SER A 149 -14.40 -9.46 26.22
CA SER A 149 -15.71 -9.29 26.85
C SER A 149 -16.86 -9.13 25.86
N ILE A 150 -16.60 -8.61 24.66
CA ILE A 150 -17.66 -8.25 23.69
C ILE A 150 -17.81 -9.24 22.52
N ASP A 151 -16.81 -10.08 22.22
CA ASP A 151 -16.91 -11.10 21.17
C ASP A 151 -16.55 -12.49 21.68
N SER A 152 -17.57 -13.34 21.83
CA SER A 152 -17.39 -14.72 22.29
C SER A 152 -16.58 -15.60 21.33
N ASN A 153 -16.35 -15.16 20.08
CA ASN A 153 -15.51 -15.89 19.13
C ASN A 153 -14.01 -15.54 19.28
N PHE A 154 -13.69 -14.43 19.95
CA PHE A 154 -12.31 -14.09 20.25
C PHE A 154 -11.79 -14.96 21.39
N VAL A 155 -10.74 -15.74 21.11
CA VAL A 155 -10.09 -16.58 22.12
C VAL A 155 -8.89 -15.83 22.67
N ALA A 156 -9.07 -15.19 23.83
CA ALA A 156 -8.01 -14.47 24.50
C ALA A 156 -6.81 -15.39 24.82
N PRO A 157 -5.58 -15.01 24.43
CA PRO A 157 -4.37 -15.72 24.82
C PRO A 157 -4.16 -15.77 26.34
N VAL A 158 -3.35 -16.73 26.79
CA VAL A 158 -2.94 -16.81 28.19
C VAL A 158 -2.22 -15.53 28.59
N GLY A 159 -2.66 -14.91 29.69
CA GLY A 159 -2.07 -13.68 30.22
C GLY A 159 -2.60 -12.39 29.59
N TRP A 160 -3.66 -12.45 28.79
CA TRP A 160 -4.31 -11.31 28.13
C TRP A 160 -4.47 -10.07 29.03
N ASP A 161 -5.03 -10.23 30.23
CA ASP A 161 -5.30 -9.12 31.17
C ASP A 161 -4.03 -8.41 31.67
N THR A 162 -2.87 -9.06 31.55
CA THR A 162 -1.56 -8.55 31.98
C THR A 162 -0.61 -8.27 30.82
N MET A 163 -1.05 -8.54 29.59
CA MET A 163 -0.29 -8.36 28.38
C MET A 163 -0.12 -6.86 28.11
N ASP A 164 1.04 -6.46 27.59
CA ASP A 164 1.25 -5.07 27.24
C ASP A 164 0.41 -4.67 26.02
N HIS A 165 0.13 -3.36 25.94
CA HIS A 165 -0.71 -2.77 24.91
C HIS A 165 -0.29 -3.11 23.48
N TYR A 166 1.01 -3.08 23.18
CA TYR A 166 1.50 -3.31 21.81
C TYR A 166 1.29 -4.76 21.39
N THR A 167 1.54 -5.71 22.28
CA THR A 167 1.28 -7.12 22.01
C THR A 167 -0.22 -7.39 21.80
N ARG A 168 -1.10 -6.79 22.62
CA ARG A 168 -2.55 -6.94 22.43
C ARG A 168 -3.04 -6.36 21.10
N GLN A 169 -2.57 -5.17 20.73
CA GLN A 169 -2.93 -4.55 19.45
C GLN A 169 -2.51 -5.40 18.25
N SER A 170 -1.32 -5.99 18.27
CA SER A 170 -0.87 -6.92 17.22
C SER A 170 -1.81 -8.12 17.05
N ILE A 171 -2.28 -8.69 18.17
CA ILE A 171 -3.24 -9.80 18.16
C ILE A 171 -4.60 -9.36 17.64
N ILE A 172 -5.05 -8.15 17.99
CA ILE A 172 -6.31 -7.58 17.50
C ILE A 172 -6.22 -7.27 16.00
N HIS A 173 -5.08 -6.79 15.49
CA HIS A 173 -4.85 -6.61 14.06
C HIS A 173 -4.99 -7.94 13.32
N GLY A 174 -4.35 -8.99 13.84
CA GLY A 174 -4.47 -10.34 13.31
C GLY A 174 -5.93 -10.83 13.30
N TYR A 175 -6.67 -10.60 14.39
CA TYR A 175 -8.09 -10.94 14.47
C TYR A 175 -8.94 -10.16 13.45
N TRP A 176 -8.73 -8.85 13.32
CA TRP A 176 -9.45 -8.01 12.37
C TRP A 176 -9.28 -8.49 10.92
N ASN A 177 -8.09 -8.99 10.57
CA ASN A 177 -7.78 -9.47 9.24
C ASN A 177 -8.50 -10.78 8.87
N VAL A 178 -8.91 -11.59 9.85
CA VAL A 178 -9.54 -12.91 9.62
C VAL A 178 -11.05 -12.93 9.79
N ILE A 179 -11.61 -11.95 10.51
CA ILE A 179 -13.07 -11.84 10.68
C ILE A 179 -13.76 -11.36 9.39
N SER A 180 -15.04 -11.69 9.27
CA SER A 180 -15.82 -11.30 8.11
C SER A 180 -16.16 -9.80 8.10
N ASN A 181 -16.48 -9.28 6.91
CA ASN A 181 -16.95 -7.90 6.71
C ASN A 181 -18.21 -7.56 7.53
N GLU A 182 -19.06 -8.55 7.81
CA GLU A 182 -20.23 -8.40 8.67
C GLU A 182 -19.82 -8.20 10.13
N LYS A 183 -18.85 -8.98 10.62
CA LYS A 183 -18.33 -8.84 11.99
C LYS A 183 -17.57 -7.52 12.16
N GLN A 184 -16.80 -7.08 11.16
CA GLN A 184 -16.18 -5.74 11.19
C GLN A 184 -17.25 -4.63 11.29
N SER A 185 -18.35 -4.73 10.53
CA SER A 185 -19.46 -3.78 10.62
C SER A 185 -20.20 -3.81 11.95
N GLU A 186 -20.32 -4.98 12.58
CA GLU A 186 -20.87 -5.10 13.93
C GLU A 186 -20.06 -4.28 14.93
N PHE A 187 -18.73 -4.37 14.88
CA PHE A 187 -17.87 -3.58 15.76
C PHE A 187 -17.93 -2.08 15.46
N VAL A 188 -17.93 -1.67 14.19
CA VAL A 188 -18.08 -0.25 13.82
C VAL A 188 -19.43 0.31 14.28
N ALA A 189 -20.51 -0.46 14.15
CA ALA A 189 -21.84 -0.07 14.64
C ALA A 189 -21.86 0.03 16.18
N MET A 190 -21.17 -0.87 16.88
CA MET A 190 -21.02 -0.82 18.33
C MET A 190 -20.28 0.46 18.76
N PHE A 191 -19.16 0.79 18.12
CA PHE A 191 -18.41 2.02 18.35
C PHE A 191 -19.31 3.26 18.18
N LYS A 192 -20.06 3.31 17.07
CA LYS A 192 -21.00 4.40 16.78
C LYS A 192 -22.05 4.57 17.88
N ASN A 193 -22.60 3.47 18.39
CA ASN A 193 -23.62 3.52 19.44
C ASN A 193 -23.06 4.03 20.78
N ILE A 194 -21.82 3.69 21.11
CA ILE A 194 -21.18 4.09 22.37
C ILE A 194 -20.75 5.55 22.33
N TYR A 195 -20.08 5.98 21.26
CA TYR A 195 -19.50 7.32 21.16
C TYR A 195 -20.39 8.34 20.46
N ASN A 196 -21.52 7.90 19.88
CA ASN A 196 -22.36 8.72 19.01
C ASN A 196 -21.54 9.43 17.91
N PHE A 197 -20.59 8.68 17.33
CA PHE A 197 -19.64 9.15 16.33
C PHE A 197 -19.61 8.21 15.13
N ASP A 198 -19.72 8.77 13.93
CA ASP A 198 -19.71 7.99 12.69
C ASP A 198 -18.28 7.78 12.20
N LEU A 199 -17.70 6.65 12.59
CA LEU A 199 -16.29 6.39 12.30
C LEU A 199 -16.05 6.15 10.80
N ASP A 200 -16.98 5.48 10.14
CA ASP A 200 -16.87 5.07 8.73
C ASP A 200 -17.40 6.09 7.72
N ASP A 201 -17.87 7.27 8.17
CA ASP A 201 -18.24 8.37 7.27
C ASP A 201 -17.08 8.69 6.32
N ARG A 202 -17.31 8.44 5.02
CA ARG A 202 -16.34 8.55 3.93
C ARG A 202 -15.05 7.77 4.14
N LYS A 203 -15.08 6.67 4.92
CA LYS A 203 -13.90 5.83 5.20
C LYS A 203 -14.12 4.36 4.85
N ILE A 204 -15.14 4.08 4.05
CA ILE A 204 -15.32 2.79 3.37
C ILE A 204 -14.46 2.79 2.10
N VAL A 205 -13.72 1.71 1.89
CA VAL A 205 -12.89 1.53 0.70
C VAL A 205 -13.81 1.13 -0.47
N PRO A 206 -13.80 1.85 -1.60
CA PRO A 206 -14.63 1.49 -2.74
C PRO A 206 -14.14 0.22 -3.43
N ASP A 207 -15.05 -0.52 -4.06
CA ASP A 207 -14.72 -1.73 -4.84
C ASP A 207 -13.80 -1.44 -6.04
N LYS A 208 -13.78 -0.18 -6.50
CA LYS A 208 -12.99 0.30 -7.64
C LYS A 208 -11.66 0.90 -7.22
N ILE A 209 -10.71 0.98 -8.15
CA ILE A 209 -9.45 1.70 -7.96
C ILE A 209 -9.75 3.19 -7.98
N VAL A 210 -9.34 3.91 -6.95
CA VAL A 210 -9.54 5.35 -6.84
C VAL A 210 -8.28 6.07 -7.33
N VAL A 211 -8.46 7.02 -8.24
CA VAL A 211 -7.41 7.92 -8.70
C VAL A 211 -7.72 9.34 -8.24
N CYS A 212 -6.76 9.98 -7.57
CA CYS A 212 -6.79 11.41 -7.33
C CYS A 212 -5.88 12.13 -8.32
N LEU A 213 -6.44 13.08 -9.08
CA LEU A 213 -5.69 14.03 -9.89
C LEU A 213 -5.25 15.20 -9.03
N ASP A 214 -3.97 15.26 -8.69
CA ASP A 214 -3.40 16.28 -7.80
C ASP A 214 -2.51 17.25 -8.58
N GLU A 215 -2.97 18.49 -8.70
CA GLU A 215 -2.32 19.58 -9.45
C GLU A 215 -0.95 20.00 -8.86
N ASN A 216 -0.64 19.60 -7.62
CA ASN A 216 0.63 19.91 -6.97
C ASN A 216 1.74 18.89 -7.28
N ARG A 217 1.43 17.84 -8.04
CA ARG A 217 2.38 16.80 -8.43
C ARG A 217 3.27 17.27 -9.59
N SER A 218 4.48 16.72 -9.65
CA SER A 218 5.49 17.05 -10.66
C SER A 218 5.99 15.81 -11.39
N GLU A 219 6.88 15.97 -12.36
CA GLU A 219 7.54 14.83 -13.02
C GLU A 219 8.33 13.96 -12.03
N ASP A 220 8.99 14.60 -11.05
CA ASP A 220 9.78 13.93 -10.00
C ASP A 220 8.90 13.28 -8.91
N LEU A 221 7.64 13.70 -8.79
CA LEU A 221 6.68 13.17 -7.81
C LEU A 221 5.42 12.71 -8.53
N TYR A 222 5.59 11.92 -9.59
CA TYR A 222 4.49 11.61 -10.52
C TYR A 222 3.40 10.74 -9.90
N GLY A 223 3.75 9.73 -9.10
CA GLY A 223 2.79 8.74 -8.61
C GLY A 223 2.98 8.45 -7.14
N ILE A 224 1.87 8.14 -6.45
CA ILE A 224 1.88 7.42 -5.17
C ILE A 224 0.72 6.43 -5.15
N GLY A 225 1.03 5.15 -5.03
CA GLY A 225 0.08 4.08 -4.75
C GLY A 225 -0.38 4.10 -3.30
N SER A 226 -1.67 3.87 -3.08
CA SER A 226 -2.36 3.84 -1.80
C SER A 226 -3.24 2.61 -1.71
N ILE A 227 -3.88 2.39 -0.55
CA ILE A 227 -4.85 1.30 -0.40
C ILE A 227 -6.09 1.48 -1.29
N LEU A 228 -6.45 2.73 -1.60
CA LEU A 228 -7.59 3.07 -2.45
C LEU A 228 -7.26 2.90 -3.95
N GLY A 229 -6.01 3.18 -4.32
CA GLY A 229 -5.56 3.25 -5.69
C GLY A 229 -4.30 4.10 -5.80
N MET A 230 -4.37 5.27 -6.42
CA MET A 230 -3.18 6.11 -6.62
C MET A 230 -3.49 7.60 -6.69
N ILE A 231 -2.44 8.41 -6.56
CA ILE A 231 -2.46 9.85 -6.80
C ILE A 231 -1.46 10.17 -7.90
N ILE A 232 -1.89 10.91 -8.92
CA ILE A 232 -1.07 11.28 -10.09
C ILE A 232 -1.38 12.73 -10.52
N PRO A 233 -0.48 13.43 -11.23
CA PRO A 233 -0.80 14.72 -11.81
C PRO A 233 -1.82 14.58 -12.94
N PRO A 234 -2.63 15.61 -13.20
CA PRO A 234 -3.40 15.72 -14.44
C PRO A 234 -2.47 15.74 -15.65
N LYS A 235 -2.84 15.03 -16.73
CA LYS A 235 -2.03 14.95 -17.96
C LYS A 235 -1.80 16.31 -18.61
N SER A 236 -2.78 17.21 -18.54
CA SER A 236 -2.67 18.57 -19.07
C SER A 236 -1.57 19.39 -18.38
N MET A 237 -1.16 19.01 -17.16
CA MET A 237 -0.12 19.70 -16.38
C MET A 237 1.23 18.99 -16.44
N VAL A 238 1.24 17.67 -16.35
CA VAL A 238 2.47 16.86 -16.37
C VAL A 238 2.32 15.73 -17.36
N ASN A 239 3.19 15.72 -18.37
CA ASN A 239 3.14 14.73 -19.44
C ASN A 239 4.48 13.99 -19.56
N ARG A 240 4.48 12.73 -19.12
CA ARG A 240 5.64 11.84 -19.20
C ARG A 240 5.46 10.81 -20.31
N SER A 241 6.55 10.49 -21.02
CA SER A 241 6.56 9.44 -22.03
C SER A 241 6.41 8.04 -21.43
N ASP A 242 6.84 7.85 -20.18
CA ASP A 242 6.80 6.59 -19.43
C ASP A 242 5.62 6.51 -18.44
N ALA A 243 4.63 7.40 -18.55
CA ALA A 243 3.48 7.46 -17.63
C ALA A 243 2.77 6.11 -17.43
N ALA A 244 2.69 5.28 -18.47
CA ALA A 244 2.05 3.96 -18.39
C ALA A 244 2.82 2.98 -17.51
N GLN A 245 4.15 3.06 -17.56
CA GLN A 245 5.04 2.29 -16.70
C GLN A 245 4.95 2.76 -15.25
N VAL A 246 4.87 4.07 -15.00
CA VAL A 246 4.67 4.61 -13.64
C VAL A 246 3.30 4.22 -13.08
N VAL A 247 2.22 4.31 -13.86
CA VAL A 247 0.88 3.86 -13.42
C VAL A 247 0.89 2.38 -13.06
N LEU A 248 1.58 1.54 -13.86
CA LEU A 248 1.74 0.13 -13.53
C LEU A 248 2.52 -0.08 -12.21
N HIS A 249 3.57 0.70 -11.96
CA HIS A 249 4.33 0.71 -10.71
C HIS A 249 3.44 1.06 -9.51
N GLU A 250 2.64 2.13 -9.59
CA GLU A 250 1.76 2.52 -8.48
C GLU A 250 0.63 1.51 -8.24
N LEU A 251 0.11 0.86 -9.29
CA LEU A 251 -0.87 -0.23 -9.13
C LEU A 251 -0.29 -1.42 -8.38
N ILE A 252 1.01 -1.71 -8.56
CA ILE A 252 1.68 -2.76 -7.79
C ILE A 252 1.73 -2.37 -6.31
N HIS A 253 2.03 -1.10 -5.98
CA HIS A 253 1.93 -0.62 -4.60
C HIS A 253 0.51 -0.69 -4.04
N THR A 254 -0.52 -0.37 -4.83
CA THR A 254 -1.92 -0.56 -4.42
C THR A 254 -2.18 -2.01 -4.05
N ILE A 255 -1.71 -2.96 -4.87
CA ILE A 255 -1.89 -4.40 -4.63
C ILE A 255 -1.13 -4.84 -3.38
N GLN A 256 0.14 -4.46 -3.24
CA GLN A 256 0.95 -4.75 -2.04
C GLN A 256 0.25 -4.29 -0.75
N LYS A 257 -0.30 -3.07 -0.73
CA LYS A 257 -0.96 -2.50 0.45
C LYS A 257 -2.28 -3.21 0.79
N ASN A 258 -3.09 -3.54 -0.21
CA ASN A 258 -4.36 -4.27 0.02
C ASN A 258 -4.11 -5.69 0.51
N ILE A 259 -3.02 -6.32 0.09
CA ILE A 259 -2.71 -7.70 0.47
C ILE A 259 -1.97 -7.73 1.80
N GLY A 260 -0.81 -7.08 1.90
CA GLY A 260 0.11 -7.24 3.02
C GLY A 260 -0.16 -6.34 4.22
N THR A 261 -0.59 -5.09 3.99
CA THR A 261 -0.73 -4.10 5.07
C THR A 261 -2.10 -3.42 5.08
N PRO A 262 -3.23 -4.16 5.06
CA PRO A 262 -4.55 -3.55 4.93
C PRO A 262 -5.02 -2.78 6.18
N VAL A 263 -4.40 -3.05 7.33
CA VAL A 263 -4.77 -2.47 8.64
C VAL A 263 -3.77 -1.44 9.13
N ASP A 264 -2.52 -1.51 8.66
CA ASP A 264 -1.43 -0.67 9.11
C ASP A 264 -1.12 0.40 8.07
N ALA A 265 -1.07 1.66 8.53
CA ALA A 265 -0.53 2.74 7.70
C ALA A 265 0.99 2.92 7.85
N GLY A 266 1.61 2.17 8.76
CA GLY A 266 3.06 2.13 8.94
C GLY A 266 3.76 1.33 7.83
N SER A 267 5.05 1.59 7.64
CA SER A 267 5.90 0.79 6.78
C SER A 267 6.19 -0.53 7.48
N VAL A 268 5.50 -1.61 7.10
CA VAL A 268 5.74 -2.96 7.62
C VAL A 268 6.70 -3.74 6.71
N ILE A 269 6.55 -3.55 5.39
CA ILE A 269 7.36 -4.17 4.35
C ILE A 269 8.59 -3.29 4.11
N ASP A 270 9.77 -3.92 4.03
CA ASP A 270 11.01 -3.21 3.74
C ASP A 270 10.94 -2.44 2.41
N THR A 271 11.46 -1.21 2.42
CA THR A 271 11.43 -0.29 1.27
C THR A 271 12.09 -0.91 0.05
N TRP A 272 13.26 -1.54 0.19
CA TRP A 272 13.95 -2.18 -0.93
C TRP A 272 13.10 -3.25 -1.62
N PHE A 273 12.27 -3.97 -0.86
CA PHE A 273 11.43 -5.03 -1.39
C PHE A 273 10.21 -4.45 -2.10
N ALA A 274 9.48 -3.54 -1.43
CA ALA A 274 8.28 -2.92 -1.99
C ALA A 274 8.56 -2.18 -3.30
N GLU A 275 9.57 -1.30 -3.28
CA GLU A 275 10.02 -0.55 -4.47
C GLU A 275 10.69 -1.46 -5.50
N GLY A 276 11.48 -2.45 -5.06
CA GLY A 276 12.14 -3.39 -5.94
C GLY A 276 11.17 -4.24 -6.76
N GLN A 277 10.11 -4.73 -6.12
CA GLN A 277 9.02 -5.44 -6.79
C GLN A 277 8.31 -4.55 -7.81
N ALA A 278 7.90 -3.35 -7.39
CA ALA A 278 7.18 -2.42 -8.26
C ALA A 278 8.02 -2.00 -9.47
N THR A 279 9.30 -1.68 -9.27
CA THR A 279 10.24 -1.31 -10.34
C THR A 279 10.51 -2.47 -11.29
N PHE A 280 10.79 -3.66 -10.76
CA PHE A 280 11.06 -4.83 -11.60
C PHE A 280 9.84 -5.22 -12.45
N LEU A 281 8.67 -5.38 -11.83
CA LEU A 281 7.45 -5.84 -12.52
C LEU A 281 6.87 -4.78 -13.48
N ALA A 282 7.04 -3.48 -13.18
CA ALA A 282 6.69 -2.42 -14.12
C ALA A 282 7.64 -2.36 -15.34
N GLY A 283 8.75 -3.12 -15.34
CA GLY A 283 9.75 -3.14 -16.40
C GLY A 283 10.64 -1.91 -16.40
N GLN A 284 10.78 -1.23 -15.26
CA GLN A 284 11.70 -0.10 -15.12
C GLN A 284 13.15 -0.60 -15.12
N ASN A 285 14.08 0.33 -15.26
CA ASN A 285 15.50 0.01 -15.38
C ASN A 285 16.02 -0.70 -14.13
N MET A 286 16.82 -1.74 -14.35
CA MET A 286 17.51 -2.51 -13.33
C MET A 286 19.02 -2.24 -13.39
N ALA A 287 19.70 -2.30 -12.24
CA ALA A 287 21.14 -2.15 -12.19
C ALA A 287 21.85 -3.29 -12.95
N THR A 288 22.87 -2.94 -13.73
CA THR A 288 23.68 -3.91 -14.50
C THR A 288 24.82 -4.51 -13.67
N SER A 289 25.13 -3.91 -12.51
CA SER A 289 26.18 -4.34 -11.58
C SER A 289 25.69 -4.19 -10.15
N THR A 290 26.23 -4.98 -9.23
CA THR A 290 25.98 -4.85 -7.79
C THR A 290 27.10 -4.14 -7.04
N SER A 291 28.25 -3.95 -7.67
CA SER A 291 29.50 -3.53 -7.01
C SER A 291 29.33 -2.24 -6.21
N GLY A 292 29.52 -2.35 -4.88
CA GLY A 292 29.55 -1.20 -3.97
C GLY A 292 28.19 -0.75 -3.44
N TYR A 293 27.10 -1.47 -3.73
CA TYR A 293 25.75 -1.10 -3.30
C TYR A 293 25.04 -2.21 -2.54
N TYR A 294 24.36 -1.86 -1.45
CA TYR A 294 23.68 -2.81 -0.56
C TYR A 294 22.20 -2.44 -0.43
N PRO A 295 21.37 -2.80 -1.42
CA PRO A 295 19.96 -2.40 -1.44
C PRO A 295 19.17 -2.92 -0.24
N LEU A 296 19.53 -4.10 0.29
CA LEU A 296 18.85 -4.74 1.42
C LEU A 296 19.05 -4.04 2.76
N ASP A 297 19.98 -3.07 2.83
CA ASP A 297 20.16 -2.22 4.00
C ASP A 297 19.14 -1.07 4.03
N VAL A 298 18.40 -0.85 2.92
CA VAL A 298 17.34 0.15 2.84
C VAL A 298 16.01 -0.46 3.30
N VAL A 299 15.87 -0.55 4.61
CA VAL A 299 14.64 -1.03 5.26
C VAL A 299 13.60 0.08 5.28
N HIS A 300 14.00 1.26 5.75
CA HIS A 300 13.20 2.48 5.74
C HIS A 300 13.71 3.44 4.67
N PHE A 301 12.86 4.28 4.10
CA PHE A 301 13.26 5.17 2.99
C PHE A 301 14.43 6.09 3.35
N LEU A 302 14.54 6.49 4.62
CA LEU A 302 15.64 7.34 5.11
C LEU A 302 17.00 6.62 5.14
N ASP A 303 17.03 5.29 5.09
CA ASP A 303 18.27 4.52 5.02
C ASP A 303 18.96 4.68 3.64
N SER A 304 18.20 5.14 2.62
CA SER A 304 18.73 5.43 1.29
C SER A 304 19.80 6.54 1.30
N ASP A 305 19.78 7.45 2.28
CA ASP A 305 20.82 8.46 2.47
C ASP A 305 22.19 7.80 2.70
N GLY A 306 22.22 6.73 3.51
CA GLY A 306 23.45 6.00 3.83
C GLY A 306 23.90 5.07 2.71
N ALA A 307 22.97 4.31 2.12
CA ALA A 307 23.30 3.29 1.12
C ALA A 307 23.52 3.85 -0.30
N PHE A 308 22.86 4.97 -0.65
CA PHE A 308 22.83 5.51 -2.01
C PHE A 308 23.11 7.00 -2.11
N GLN A 309 23.54 7.66 -1.03
CA GLN A 309 23.89 9.09 -1.04
C GLN A 309 22.77 9.98 -1.62
N ARG A 310 21.50 9.63 -1.35
CA ARG A 310 20.29 10.30 -1.87
C ARG A 310 20.02 10.13 -3.38
N ASP A 311 20.77 9.29 -4.08
CA ASP A 311 20.42 8.93 -5.47
C ASP A 311 19.35 7.83 -5.47
N LEU A 312 18.09 8.25 -5.35
CA LEU A 312 16.94 7.35 -5.36
C LEU A 312 16.78 6.66 -6.71
N GLY A 313 17.07 7.34 -7.83
CA GLY A 313 17.06 6.72 -9.15
C GLY A 313 18.03 5.54 -9.25
N LEU A 314 19.19 5.65 -8.61
CA LEU A 314 20.13 4.54 -8.47
C LEU A 314 19.64 3.48 -7.49
N ALA A 315 19.12 3.88 -6.33
CA ALA A 315 18.58 2.95 -5.32
C ALA A 315 17.53 2.00 -5.93
N TYR A 316 16.56 2.54 -6.68
CA TYR A 316 15.49 1.78 -7.33
C TYR A 316 16.03 0.74 -8.32
N LYS A 317 17.05 1.09 -9.10
CA LYS A 317 17.71 0.14 -10.02
C LYS A 317 18.31 -1.05 -9.26
N HIS A 318 18.87 -0.81 -8.08
CA HIS A 318 19.43 -1.86 -7.22
C HIS A 318 18.36 -2.62 -6.44
N PHE A 319 17.26 -1.98 -6.04
CA PHE A 319 16.09 -2.66 -5.47
C PHE A 319 15.49 -3.65 -6.47
N ALA A 320 15.26 -3.22 -7.72
CA ALA A 320 14.80 -4.10 -8.80
C ALA A 320 15.78 -5.25 -9.07
N LYS A 321 17.09 -4.99 -8.96
CA LYS A 321 18.12 -6.02 -9.09
C LYS A 321 17.99 -7.06 -7.99
N ALA A 322 17.87 -6.65 -6.72
CA ALA A 322 17.65 -7.56 -5.60
C ALA A 322 16.34 -8.36 -5.78
N TYR A 323 15.24 -7.70 -6.12
CA TYR A 323 13.95 -8.37 -6.34
C TYR A 323 14.00 -9.35 -7.52
N SER A 324 14.77 -9.08 -8.57
CA SER A 324 14.91 -10.01 -9.71
C SER A 324 15.44 -11.39 -9.31
N TYR A 325 16.26 -11.47 -8.25
CA TYR A 325 16.70 -12.75 -7.69
C TYR A 325 15.53 -13.48 -7.02
N ILE A 326 14.72 -12.76 -6.26
CA ILE A 326 13.53 -13.30 -5.60
C ILE A 326 12.55 -13.84 -6.62
N ASP A 327 12.23 -13.04 -7.64
CA ASP A 327 11.32 -13.44 -8.72
C ASP A 327 11.82 -14.70 -9.45
N LYS A 328 13.11 -14.73 -9.81
CA LYS A 328 13.74 -15.87 -10.51
C LYS A 328 13.68 -17.17 -9.71
N ASN A 329 13.96 -17.11 -8.40
CA ASN A 329 14.22 -18.32 -7.60
C ASN A 329 13.03 -18.76 -6.74
N SER A 330 12.15 -17.83 -6.34
CA SER A 330 10.99 -18.12 -5.50
C SER A 330 9.69 -18.12 -6.29
N GLY A 331 9.60 -17.28 -7.33
CA GLY A 331 8.39 -17.09 -8.13
C GLY A 331 7.29 -16.30 -7.40
N LYS A 332 6.29 -15.90 -8.18
CA LYS A 332 5.20 -15.02 -7.71
C LYS A 332 4.33 -15.62 -6.59
N ASP A 333 4.12 -16.93 -6.58
CA ASP A 333 3.29 -17.59 -5.57
C ASP A 333 3.93 -17.49 -4.17
N ALA A 334 5.25 -17.67 -4.07
CA ALA A 334 5.99 -17.49 -2.83
C ALA A 334 5.98 -16.03 -2.35
N VAL A 335 6.07 -15.08 -3.29
CA VAL A 335 5.98 -13.65 -2.97
C VAL A 335 4.58 -13.26 -2.50
N LEU A 336 3.53 -13.83 -3.10
CA LEU A 336 2.17 -13.63 -2.64
C LEU A 336 1.99 -14.20 -1.22
N ASN A 337 2.49 -15.40 -0.96
CA ASN A 337 2.45 -15.99 0.38
C ASN A 337 3.20 -15.13 1.42
N LEU A 338 4.35 -14.55 1.05
CA LEU A 338 5.05 -13.58 1.91
C LEU A 338 4.12 -12.42 2.28
N LEU A 339 3.44 -11.80 1.30
CA LEU A 339 2.52 -10.69 1.60
C LEU A 339 1.35 -11.15 2.48
N MET A 340 0.83 -12.36 2.30
CA MET A 340 -0.23 -12.92 3.15
C MET A 340 0.26 -13.21 4.58
N ASP A 341 1.48 -13.75 4.73
CA ASP A 341 2.10 -14.02 6.03
C ASP A 341 2.42 -12.72 6.76
N VAL A 342 2.80 -11.66 6.03
CA VAL A 342 2.80 -10.30 6.55
C VAL A 342 1.37 -10.02 7.03
N ARG A 343 0.34 -9.95 6.19
CA ARG A 343 -1.06 -9.63 6.59
C ARG A 343 -1.52 -10.31 7.89
N TYR A 344 -1.27 -11.61 8.02
CA TYR A 344 -1.79 -12.45 9.09
C TYR A 344 -0.80 -12.72 10.23
N TYR A 345 0.28 -11.95 10.30
CA TYR A 345 1.25 -12.07 11.36
C TYR A 345 0.59 -11.91 12.74
N ASN A 346 0.87 -12.86 13.63
CA ASN A 346 0.31 -12.95 14.97
C ASN A 346 1.39 -13.19 16.03
N GLY A 347 2.66 -12.96 15.67
CA GLY A 347 3.79 -13.03 16.59
C GLY A 347 3.84 -11.83 17.54
N THR A 348 4.67 -11.95 18.57
CA THR A 348 4.87 -10.91 19.61
C THR A 348 6.04 -9.96 19.28
N GLY A 349 6.54 -10.02 18.05
CA GLY A 349 7.66 -9.22 17.57
C GLY A 349 7.29 -7.77 17.20
N THR A 350 8.27 -7.00 16.73
CA THR A 350 8.06 -5.64 16.23
C THR A 350 7.18 -5.64 14.97
N THR A 351 6.17 -4.78 14.95
CA THR A 351 5.23 -4.65 13.82
C THR A 351 5.69 -3.62 12.79
N ASP A 352 6.50 -2.65 13.21
CA ASP A 352 6.95 -1.53 12.38
C ASP A 352 8.42 -1.67 11.98
N VAL A 353 8.79 -1.15 10.81
CA VAL A 353 10.20 -1.03 10.42
C VAL A 353 10.93 0.04 11.25
N GLY A 354 12.18 -0.26 11.62
CA GLY A 354 13.14 0.70 12.15
C GLY A 354 14.21 1.08 11.12
N TYR A 355 15.02 2.08 11.44
CA TYR A 355 16.21 2.43 10.64
C TYR A 355 17.16 1.24 10.56
N GLY A 356 17.32 0.67 9.37
CA GLY A 356 18.13 -0.52 9.12
C GLY A 356 17.65 -1.80 9.82
N VAL A 357 16.44 -1.81 10.39
CA VAL A 357 15.89 -2.96 11.14
C VAL A 357 14.51 -3.32 10.59
N SER A 358 14.45 -4.42 9.84
CA SER A 358 13.21 -4.97 9.32
C SER A 358 12.23 -5.29 10.45
N SER A 359 10.93 -5.16 10.18
CA SER A 359 9.91 -5.65 11.13
C SER A 359 10.01 -7.16 11.26
N ASP A 360 9.74 -7.71 12.45
CA ASP A 360 9.72 -9.17 12.65
C ASP A 360 8.68 -9.83 11.73
N ARG A 361 7.57 -9.12 11.51
CA ARG A 361 6.51 -9.49 10.58
C ARG A 361 7.00 -9.71 9.14
N PHE A 362 7.84 -8.81 8.62
CA PHE A 362 8.40 -8.96 7.28
C PHE A 362 9.55 -9.97 7.25
N SER A 363 10.45 -9.96 8.23
CA SER A 363 11.58 -10.90 8.24
C SER A 363 11.14 -12.34 8.38
N ASP A 364 10.17 -12.65 9.24
CA ASP A 364 9.66 -14.00 9.43
C ASP A 364 8.94 -14.50 8.18
N ALA A 365 8.11 -13.64 7.57
CA ALA A 365 7.44 -13.95 6.31
C ALA A 365 8.43 -14.14 5.14
N PHE A 366 9.50 -13.33 5.10
CA PHE A 366 10.56 -13.49 4.11
C PHE A 366 11.26 -14.84 4.28
N ASP A 367 11.74 -15.12 5.48
CA ASP A 367 12.46 -16.34 5.79
C ASP A 367 11.59 -17.56 5.47
N ALA A 368 10.30 -17.54 5.79
CA ALA A 368 9.39 -18.66 5.54
C ALA A 368 9.16 -18.97 4.05
N ASN A 369 9.24 -17.97 3.17
CA ASN A 369 8.75 -18.11 1.80
C ASN A 369 9.85 -18.06 0.72
N MET A 370 10.97 -17.40 0.98
CA MET A 370 11.96 -17.10 -0.05
C MET A 370 12.96 -18.24 -0.24
N LEU A 371 13.36 -18.46 -1.49
CA LEU A 371 14.23 -19.55 -1.90
C LEU A 371 15.52 -19.05 -2.54
N LYS A 372 16.59 -19.81 -2.32
CA LYS A 372 17.84 -19.74 -3.08
C LYS A 372 17.70 -20.47 -4.41
N GLU A 373 18.69 -20.30 -5.28
CA GLU A 373 18.76 -20.99 -6.58
C GLU A 373 18.78 -22.53 -6.46
N ASP A 374 19.32 -23.08 -5.37
CA ASP A 374 19.31 -24.52 -5.12
C ASP A 374 17.97 -25.05 -4.54
N GLY A 375 16.98 -24.16 -4.38
CA GLY A 375 15.68 -24.46 -3.79
C GLY A 375 15.67 -24.54 -2.26
N SER A 376 16.80 -24.28 -1.59
CA SER A 376 16.83 -24.16 -0.12
C SER A 376 16.31 -22.80 0.33
N GLN A 377 15.89 -22.72 1.60
CA GLN A 377 15.38 -21.50 2.21
C GLN A 377 16.42 -20.37 2.20
N LEU A 378 15.99 -19.18 1.80
CA LEU A 378 16.76 -17.94 1.83
C LEU A 378 16.32 -17.09 3.02
N ALA A 379 17.14 -17.06 4.07
CA ALA A 379 16.94 -16.12 5.16
C ALA A 379 17.32 -14.68 4.73
N LEU A 380 16.55 -13.69 5.16
CA LEU A 380 16.74 -12.27 4.86
C LEU A 380 18.14 -11.79 5.27
N GLU A 381 18.57 -12.15 6.48
CA GLU A 381 19.87 -11.76 7.01
C GLU A 381 21.02 -12.42 6.22
N TYR A 382 20.81 -13.64 5.71
CA TYR A 382 21.77 -14.27 4.81
C TYR A 382 21.83 -13.52 3.48
N PHE A 383 20.68 -13.14 2.92
CA PHE A 383 20.63 -12.39 1.66
C PHE A 383 21.31 -11.02 1.79
N ARG A 384 21.03 -10.29 2.87
CA ARG A 384 21.64 -8.99 3.17
C ARG A 384 23.17 -9.10 3.24
N ASN A 385 23.68 -10.02 4.04
CA ASN A 385 25.13 -10.19 4.25
C ASN A 385 25.88 -10.73 3.02
N ASN A 386 25.20 -11.44 2.12
CA ASN A 386 25.82 -12.11 0.98
C ASN A 386 25.36 -11.57 -0.37
N TYR A 387 24.66 -10.42 -0.40
CA TYR A 387 24.09 -9.83 -1.60
C TYR A 387 25.10 -9.75 -2.76
N GLN A 388 26.30 -9.24 -2.48
CA GLN A 388 27.35 -9.11 -3.50
C GLN A 388 27.81 -10.43 -4.09
N TYR A 389 27.72 -11.53 -3.33
CA TYR A 389 28.09 -12.86 -3.79
C TYR A 389 26.93 -13.54 -4.54
N ILE A 390 25.71 -13.39 -4.02
CA ILE A 390 24.49 -13.98 -4.57
C ILE A 390 24.13 -13.41 -5.93
N MET A 391 24.46 -12.13 -6.17
CA MET A 391 24.05 -11.40 -7.37
C MET A 391 25.10 -11.32 -8.48
N GLN A 392 26.23 -12.03 -8.33
CA GLN A 392 27.22 -12.24 -9.40
C GLN A 392 26.69 -13.24 -10.42
#